data_AF-A0A1X9HDA9-F1
#
_entry.id   AF-A0A1X9HDA9-F1
#
_cell.length_a   1.000
_cell.length_b   1.000
_cell.length_c   1.000
_cell.angle_alpha   90.00
_cell.angle_beta   90.00
_cell.angle_gamma   90.00
#
_symmetry.space_group_name_H-M   'P 1'
#
loop_
_entity.id
_entity.type
_entity.pdbx_description
1 polymer ?
#
loop_
_entity_poly.entity_id
_entity_poly.type
_entity_poly.pdbx_seq_one_letter_code
_entity_poly.pdbx_strand_id
1 'polypeptide(L)'
;MMTNLFSSFDPGTYLSTSLNWMSTLLGILFLPTMFWLIPSRYNFMWNKIIFTLHNEFKILLGNNSIKGSTLIFISIFSMIMFNNFLGLFP
;
A
#
# COMPACT_ATOMS: atom_id res chain seq x y z
N MET A 1 -26.39 -14.97 -5.68
CA MET A 1 -25.91 -15.43 -6.99
C MET A 1 -25.22 -16.76 -6.76
N MET A 2 -25.42 -17.80 -7.58
CA MET A 2 -24.56 -18.99 -7.54
C MET A 2 -23.13 -18.51 -7.74
N THR A 3 -22.29 -18.66 -6.73
CA THR A 3 -20.92 -18.15 -6.73
C THR A 3 -20.08 -19.02 -7.64
N ASN A 4 -19.97 -18.63 -8.91
CA ASN A 4 -18.91 -19.14 -9.76
C ASN A 4 -17.57 -18.74 -9.14
N LEU A 5 -16.57 -19.61 -9.20
CA LEU A 5 -15.20 -19.31 -8.74
C LEU A 5 -14.60 -18.05 -9.39
N PHE A 6 -15.12 -17.67 -10.57
CA PHE A 6 -14.71 -16.48 -11.29
C PHE A 6 -15.48 -15.21 -10.92
N SER A 7 -16.53 -15.30 -10.08
CA SER A 7 -17.35 -14.14 -9.69
C SER A 7 -16.59 -13.10 -8.87
N SER A 8 -15.43 -13.46 -8.28
CA SER A 8 -14.53 -12.52 -7.60
C SER A 8 -13.76 -11.61 -8.58
N PHE A 9 -13.65 -11.99 -9.86
CA PHE A 9 -12.95 -11.21 -10.89
C PHE A 9 -13.90 -10.29 -11.69
N ASP A 10 -15.22 -10.47 -11.55
CA ASP A 10 -16.20 -9.66 -12.27
C ASP A 10 -16.28 -8.24 -11.68
N PRO A 11 -16.04 -7.17 -12.47
CA PRO A 11 -16.08 -5.80 -11.97
C PRO A 11 -17.50 -5.30 -11.70
N GLY A 12 -18.53 -5.99 -12.20
CA GLY A 12 -19.94 -5.67 -11.98
C GLY A 12 -20.45 -6.24 -10.66
N THR A 13 -20.69 -5.37 -9.68
CA THR A 13 -21.34 -5.78 -8.43
C THR A 13 -22.87 -5.89 -8.60
N TYR A 14 -23.54 -6.50 -7.62
CA TYR A 14 -25.00 -6.68 -7.55
C TYR A 14 -25.83 -5.41 -7.83
N LEU A 15 -25.25 -4.22 -7.66
CA LEU A 15 -25.87 -2.91 -7.88
C LEU A 15 -25.53 -2.26 -9.25
N SER A 16 -24.93 -3.00 -10.20
CA SER A 16 -24.45 -2.49 -11.51
C SER A 16 -23.37 -1.39 -11.46
N THR A 17 -22.84 -1.11 -10.27
CA THR A 17 -21.72 -0.19 -10.05
C THR A 17 -20.38 -0.94 -10.01
N SER A 18 -19.33 -0.39 -10.61
CA SER A 18 -17.97 -0.95 -10.62
C SER A 18 -17.14 -0.58 -9.38
N LEU A 19 -17.65 -0.93 -8.19
CA LEU A 19 -17.02 -0.58 -6.91
C LEU A 19 -15.69 -1.31 -6.63
N ASN A 20 -15.30 -2.32 -7.42
CA ASN A 20 -14.01 -3.02 -7.25
C ASN A 20 -12.80 -2.09 -7.31
N TRP A 21 -12.86 -0.98 -8.06
CA TRP A 21 -11.73 -0.04 -8.12
C TRP A 21 -11.57 0.78 -6.85
N MET A 22 -12.63 0.93 -6.04
CA MET A 22 -12.54 1.54 -4.71
C MET A 22 -11.68 0.71 -3.77
N SER A 23 -11.53 -0.60 -4.00
CA SER A 23 -10.67 -1.46 -3.18
C SER A 23 -9.21 -0.97 -3.14
N THR A 24 -8.74 -0.35 -4.22
CA THR A 24 -7.37 0.19 -4.29
C THR A 24 -7.14 1.37 -3.35
N LEU A 25 -8.20 2.07 -2.93
CA LEU A 25 -8.13 3.17 -1.97
C LEU A 25 -8.17 2.68 -0.52
N LEU A 26 -8.56 1.43 -0.25
CA LEU A 26 -8.59 0.88 1.11
C LEU A 26 -7.19 0.85 1.74
N GLY A 27 -6.14 0.60 0.95
CA GLY A 27 -4.76 0.58 1.43
C GLY A 27 -4.32 1.87 2.13
N ILE A 28 -4.90 3.01 1.73
CA ILE A 28 -4.59 4.31 2.33
C ILE A 28 -5.09 4.41 3.78
N LEU A 29 -6.21 3.75 4.10
CA LEU A 29 -6.77 3.76 5.45
C LEU A 29 -5.93 2.97 6.45
N PHE A 30 -5.15 1.99 5.98
CA PHE A 30 -4.28 1.16 6.82
C PHE A 30 -2.91 1.78 7.08
N LEU A 31 -2.57 2.89 6.42
CA LEU A 31 -1.33 3.60 6.72
C LEU A 31 -1.38 4.18 8.13
N PRO A 32 -0.39 3.88 8.99
CA PRO A 32 -0.45 4.30 10.37
C PRO A 32 -0.14 5.80 10.44
N THR A 33 -1.07 6.56 10.99
CA THR A 33 -1.00 8.03 11.09
C THR A 33 -0.34 8.45 12.40
N MET A 34 0.49 9.49 12.33
CA MET A 34 1.12 10.09 13.51
C MET A 34 0.15 11.06 14.18
N PHE A 35 -0.60 10.58 15.18
CA PHE A 35 -1.47 11.44 15.99
C PHE A 35 -0.74 12.03 17.21
N TRP A 36 0.18 11.28 17.80
CA TRP A 36 0.92 11.67 19.00
C TRP A 36 2.38 12.03 18.68
N LEU A 37 2.97 12.88 19.51
CA LEU A 37 4.41 13.21 19.48
C LEU A 37 5.30 11.97 19.63
N ILE A 38 4.87 11.01 20.46
CA ILE A 38 5.55 9.73 20.63
C ILE A 38 4.90 8.73 19.67
N PRO A 39 5.68 8.07 18.78
CA PRO A 39 5.13 7.08 17.86
C PRO A 39 4.54 5.90 18.64
N SER A 40 3.34 5.47 18.26
CA SER A 40 2.81 4.17 18.68
C SER A 40 3.67 3.03 18.13
N ARG A 41 3.52 1.82 18.67
CA ARG A 41 4.27 0.63 18.21
C ARG A 41 4.10 0.39 16.70
N TYR A 42 2.89 0.60 16.17
CA TYR A 42 2.61 0.50 14.74
C TYR A 42 3.34 1.57 13.92
N ASN A 43 3.30 2.84 14.34
CA ASN A 43 4.06 3.90 13.68
C ASN A 43 5.56 3.64 13.72
N PHE A 44 6.09 3.10 14.83
CA PHE A 44 7.50 2.76 14.94
C PHE A 44 7.90 1.63 13.97
N MET A 45 7.10 0.57 13.89
CA MET A 45 7.33 -0.53 12.95
C MET A 45 7.27 -0.04 11.49
N TRP A 46 6.29 0.80 11.16
CA TRP A 46 6.14 1.35 9.82
C TRP A 46 7.30 2.25 9.41
N ASN A 47 7.73 3.14 10.32
CA ASN A 47 8.91 3.96 10.09
C ASN A 47 10.16 3.10 9.87
N LYS A 48 10.34 2.01 10.64
CA LYS A 48 11.47 1.11 10.45
C LYS A 48 11.49 0.52 9.03
N ILE A 49 10.35 0.08 8.51
CA ILE A 49 10.21 -0.46 7.14
C ILE A 49 10.57 0.61 6.10
N ILE A 50 10.04 1.84 6.25
CA ILE A 50 10.32 2.95 5.33
C ILE A 50 11.82 3.30 5.34
N PHE A 51 12.45 3.40 6.51
CA PHE A 51 13.87 3.72 6.63
C PHE A 51 14.76 2.63 6.04
N THR A 52 14.43 1.35 6.24
CA THR A 52 15.19 0.26 5.62
C THR A 52 15.10 0.33 4.09
N LEU A 53 13.90 0.55 3.54
CA LEU A 53 13.72 0.68 2.08
C LEU A 53 14.45 1.92 1.54
N HIS A 54 14.37 3.05 2.24
CA HIS A 54 15.07 4.26 1.84
C HIS A 54 16.59 4.05 1.76
N ASN A 55 17.18 3.35 2.72
CA ASN A 55 18.61 3.07 2.72
C ASN A 55 19.02 2.14 1.59
N GLU A 56 18.27 1.06 1.34
CA GLU A 56 18.52 0.15 0.22
C GLU A 56 18.41 0.88 -1.13
N PHE A 57 17.33 1.65 -1.34
CA PHE A 57 17.18 2.41 -2.57
C PHE A 57 18.22 3.51 -2.72
N LYS A 58 18.65 4.14 -1.63
CA LYS A 58 19.72 5.14 -1.66
C LYS A 58 21.06 4.53 -2.09
N ILE A 59 21.36 3.30 -1.65
CA ILE A 59 22.54 2.56 -2.10
C ILE A 59 22.42 2.25 -3.59
N LEU A 60 21.24 1.79 -4.05
CA LEU A 60 21.00 1.43 -5.46
C LEU A 60 21.04 2.63 -6.43
N LEU A 61 20.49 3.77 -6.04
CA LEU A 61 20.40 4.97 -6.90
C LEU A 61 21.71 5.79 -6.94
N GLY A 62 22.62 5.55 -6.00
CA GLY A 62 23.92 6.21 -5.92
C GLY A 62 23.85 7.71 -5.59
N ASN A 63 25.03 8.34 -5.56
CA ASN A 63 25.22 9.73 -5.13
C ASN A 63 24.68 10.80 -6.11
N ASN A 64 24.39 10.43 -7.36
CA ASN A 64 23.89 11.36 -8.40
C ASN A 64 22.35 11.41 -8.49
N SER A 65 21.66 10.82 -7.51
CA SER A 65 20.20 10.77 -7.53
C SER A 65 19.56 12.09 -7.08
N ILE A 66 18.46 12.45 -7.75
CA ILE A 66 17.63 13.60 -7.37
C ILE A 66 17.14 13.40 -5.94
N LYS A 67 17.29 14.42 -5.09
CA LYS A 67 16.76 14.43 -3.72
C LYS A 67 15.27 14.13 -3.75
N GLY A 68 14.85 13.04 -3.10
CA GLY A 68 13.45 12.60 -3.06
C GLY A 68 13.06 11.53 -4.09
N SER A 69 13.96 11.11 -4.98
CA SER A 69 13.70 10.01 -5.94
C SER A 69 13.29 8.69 -5.26
N THR A 70 13.82 8.40 -4.07
CA THR A 70 13.45 7.23 -3.26
C THR A 70 11.98 7.23 -2.83
N LEU A 71 11.34 8.40 -2.71
CA LEU A 71 9.96 8.51 -2.25
C LEU A 71 8.98 7.86 -3.23
N ILE A 72 9.19 8.05 -4.54
CA ILE A 72 8.32 7.48 -5.59
C ILE A 72 8.38 5.94 -5.55
N PHE A 73 9.57 5.37 -5.37
CA PHE A 73 9.72 3.92 -5.27
C PHE A 73 9.07 3.36 -4.01
N ILE A 74 9.25 4.02 -2.87
CA ILE A 74 8.63 3.60 -1.61
C ILE A 74 7.10 3.72 -1.68
N SER A 75 6.56 4.79 -2.27
CA SER A 75 5.11 4.96 -2.41
C SER A 75 4.49 3.87 -3.29
N ILE A 76 5.10 3.56 -4.44
CA ILE A 76 4.62 2.51 -5.33
C ILE A 76 4.71 1.15 -4.66
N PHE A 77 5.84 0.84 -4.00
CA PHE A 77 5.99 -0.41 -3.26
C PHE A 77 4.92 -0.57 -2.18
N SER A 78 4.67 0.50 -1.39
CA SER A 78 3.66 0.47 -0.34
C SER A 78 2.24 0.25 -0.88
N MET A 79 1.88 0.90 -1.99
CA MET A 79 0.57 0.74 -2.63
C MET A 79 0.34 -0.70 -3.12
N ILE A 80 1.35 -1.29 -3.77
CA ILE A 80 1.27 -2.68 -4.25
C ILE A 80 1.18 -3.65 -3.06
N MET A 81 1.99 -3.42 -2.02
CA MET A 81 1.99 -4.27 -0.81
C MET A 81 0.62 -4.29 -0.14
N PHE A 82 -0.01 -3.12 0.07
CA PHE A 82 -1.33 -3.06 0.69
C PHE A 82 -2.43 -3.67 -0.18
N ASN A 83 -2.41 -3.43 -1.50
CA ASN A 83 -3.42 -4.02 -2.39
C ASN A 83 -3.35 -5.55 -2.39
N ASN A 84 -2.14 -6.12 -2.42
CA ASN A 84 -1.98 -7.57 -2.37
C ASN A 84 -2.32 -8.15 -0.99
N PHE A 85 -1.91 -7.49 0.09
CA PHE A 85 -2.20 -7.97 1.45
C PHE A 85 -3.70 -7.93 1.75
N LEU A 86 -4.37 -6.84 1.38
CA LEU A 86 -5.81 -6.70 1.56
C LEU A 86 -6.62 -7.66 0.68
N GLY A 87 -6.14 -7.94 -0.54
CA GLY A 87 -6.77 -8.91 -1.44
C GLY A 87 -6.70 -10.37 -0.97
N LEU A 88 -5.92 -10.69 0.07
CA LEU A 88 -5.90 -12.02 0.70
C LEU A 88 -7.00 -12.19 1.76
N PHE A 89 -7.58 -11.09 2.26
CA PHE A 89 -8.70 -11.16 3.18
C PHE A 89 -10.01 -11.45 2.41
N PRO A 90 -10.94 -12.22 3.01
CA PRO A 90 -12.23 -12.52 2.39
C PRO A 90 -13.08 -11.26 2.16
#